data_AF-A0A7J4L3K7-F1
#
_entry.id   AF-A0A7J4L3K7-F1
#
_cell.length_a   1.000
_cell.length_b   1.000
_cell.length_c   1.000
_cell.angle_alpha   90.00
_cell.angle_beta   90.00
_cell.angle_gamma   90.00
#
_symmetry.space_group_name_H-M   'P 1'
#
loop_
_entity.id
_entity.type
_entity.pdbx_description
1 polymer ?
#
loop_
_entity_poly.entity_id
_entity_poly.type
_entity_poly.pdbx_seq_one_letter_code
_entity_poly.pdbx_strand_id
1 'polypeptide(L)' 'MNSTIQLSKETKDQISSLGAKGETYEEIIKRMYQYAIKEQLREFLMSSKDTITLEEAKRRHAERWPE' A
#
# COMPACT_ATOMS: atom_id res chain seq x y z
N MET A 1 3.66 3.51 -26.69
CA MET A 1 2.34 3.89 -27.24
C MET A 1 1.67 4.73 -26.17
N ASN A 2 1.31 5.96 -26.50
CA ASN A 2 0.79 6.90 -25.49
C ASN A 2 -0.73 6.75 -25.44
N SER A 3 -1.29 6.72 -24.23
CA SER A 3 -2.72 6.67 -23.99
C SER A 3 -3.19 7.96 -23.32
N THR A 4 -4.42 8.36 -23.62
CA THR A 4 -5.03 9.53 -23.00
C THR A 4 -5.85 9.08 -21.80
N ILE A 5 -5.55 9.61 -20.62
CA ILE A 5 -6.34 9.41 -19.41
C ILE A 5 -7.15 10.67 -19.15
N GLN A 6 -8.47 10.52 -19.03
CA GLN A 6 -9.35 11.63 -18.65
C GLN A 6 -9.39 11.74 -17.13
N LEU A 7 -9.12 12.93 -16.61
CA LEU A 7 -9.11 13.24 -15.18
C LEU A 7 -9.92 14.52 -14.93
N SER A 8 -10.51 14.65 -13.75
CA SER A 8 -11.06 15.93 -13.31
C SER A 8 -9.93 16.96 -13.18
N LYS A 9 -10.28 18.25 -13.27
CA LYS A 9 -9.31 19.34 -13.06
C LYS A 9 -8.68 19.26 -11.67
N GLU A 10 -9.49 18.98 -10.66
CA GLU A 10 -9.05 18.83 -9.28
C GLU A 10 -8.01 17.71 -9.12
N THR A 11 -8.30 16.51 -9.63
CA THR A 11 -7.35 15.40 -9.57
C THR A 11 -6.07 15.72 -10.32
N LYS A 12 -6.17 16.44 -11.45
CA LYS A 12 -5.00 16.88 -12.21
C LYS A 12 -4.12 17.82 -11.40
N ASP A 13 -4.74 18.79 -10.73
CA ASP A 13 -4.04 19.78 -9.91
C ASP A 13 -3.38 19.10 -8.68
N GLN A 14 -4.06 18.14 -8.06
CA GLN A 14 -3.50 17.34 -6.96
C GLN A 14 -2.27 16.54 -7.39
N ILE A 15 -2.34 15.81 -8.51
CA ILE A 15 -1.18 15.03 -8.99
C ILE A 15 -0.04 15.97 -9.38
N SER A 16 -0.33 17.10 -10.03
CA SER A 16 0.69 18.09 -10.37
C SER A 16 1.40 18.68 -9.15
N SER A 17 0.68 18.82 -8.02
CA SER A 17 1.26 19.33 -6.76
C SER A 17 2.29 18.40 -6.14
N LEU A 18 2.26 17.10 -6.49
CA LEU A 18 3.22 16.10 -6.02
C LEU A 18 4.54 16.11 -6.79
N GLY A 19 4.65 16.88 -7.87
CA GLY A 19 5.83 16.97 -8.73
C GLY A 19 6.85 18.02 -8.28
N ALA A 20 8.12 17.77 -8.56
CA ALA A 20 9.18 18.77 -8.43
C ALA A 20 9.34 19.62 -9.71
N LYS A 21 10.03 20.76 -9.62
CA LYS A 21 10.31 21.61 -10.78
C LYS A 21 11.10 20.82 -11.83
N GLY A 22 10.56 20.74 -13.05
CA GLY A 22 11.18 20.02 -14.17
C GLY A 22 10.75 18.55 -14.27
N GLU A 23 9.96 18.04 -13.33
CA GLU A 23 9.41 16.69 -13.37
C GLU A 23 8.19 16.63 -14.31
N THR A 24 8.12 15.58 -15.12
CA THR A 24 7.02 15.32 -16.03
C THR A 24 5.88 14.59 -15.33
N TYR A 25 4.68 14.72 -15.87
CA TYR A 25 3.49 14.08 -15.32
C TYR A 25 3.61 12.55 -15.29
N GLU A 26 4.29 11.95 -16.27
CA GLU A 26 4.50 10.51 -16.32
C GLU A 26 5.47 10.02 -15.24
N GLU A 27 6.50 10.80 -14.92
CA GLU A 27 7.41 10.50 -13.81
C GLU A 27 6.68 10.52 -12.46
N ILE A 28 5.81 11.50 -12.24
CA ILE A 28 4.97 11.58 -11.04
C ILE A 28 4.09 10.34 -10.92
N ILE A 29 3.38 9.97 -11.99
CA ILE A 29 2.50 8.79 -12.00
C ILE A 29 3.29 7.51 -11.75
N LYS A 30 4.46 7.32 -12.38
CA LYS A 30 5.32 6.16 -12.14
C LYS A 30 5.79 6.09 -10.69
N ARG A 31 6.15 7.21 -10.08
CA ARG A 31 6.53 7.28 -8.66
C ARG A 31 5.36 6.89 -7.75
N MET A 32 4.17 7.43 -8.01
CA MET A 32 2.96 7.07 -7.26
C MET A 32 2.66 5.58 -7.35
N TYR A 33 2.79 4.97 -8.53
CA TYR A 33 2.61 3.54 -8.72
C TYR A 33 3.61 2.72 -7.88
N GLN A 34 4.89 3.11 -7.85
CA GLN A 34 5.89 2.43 -7.02
C GLN A 34 5.57 2.52 -5.53
N TYR A 35 5.03 3.66 -5.06
CA TYR A 35 4.58 3.78 -3.67
C TYR A 35 3.36 2.91 -3.37
N ALA A 36 2.39 2.85 -4.29
CA ALA A 36 1.21 2.02 -4.14
C ALA A 36 1.58 0.52 -4.03
N ILE A 37 2.54 0.03 -4.83
CA ILE A 37 3.03 -1.34 -4.72
C ILE A 37 3.63 -1.61 -3.34
N LYS A 38 4.49 -0.70 -2.86
CA LYS A 38 5.15 -0.86 -1.56
C LYS A 38 4.12 -0.87 -0.42
N GLU A 39 3.10 -0.02 -0.51
CA GLU A 39 2.06 0.04 0.50
C GLU A 39 1.17 -1.20 0.46
N GLN A 40 0.78 -1.68 -0.72
CA GLN A 40 0.05 -2.93 -0.87
C GLN A 40 0.84 -4.12 -0.28
N LEU A 41 2.14 -4.19 -0.53
CA LEU A 41 3.00 -5.24 0.04
C LEU A 41 3.10 -5.11 1.57
N ARG A 42 3.21 -3.87 2.09
CA ARG A 42 3.21 -3.61 3.54
C ARG A 42 1.89 -4.08 4.16
N GLU A 43 0.75 -3.68 3.62
CA GLU A 43 -0.56 -4.11 4.13
C GLU A 43 -0.71 -5.63 4.10
N PHE A 44 -0.22 -6.27 3.04
CA PHE A 44 -0.25 -7.73 2.92
C PHE A 44 0.60 -8.42 3.99
N LEU A 45 1.85 -7.98 4.18
CA LEU A 45 2.81 -8.63 5.08
C LEU A 45 2.61 -8.26 6.55
N MET A 46 2.15 -7.03 6.82
CA MET A 46 2.00 -6.49 8.17
C MET A 46 0.55 -6.43 8.62
N SER A 47 -0.36 -7.09 7.92
CA SER A 47 -1.75 -7.19 8.35
C SER A 47 -1.82 -7.87 9.71
N SER A 48 -2.44 -7.22 10.69
CA SER A 48 -2.86 -7.88 11.93
C SER A 48 -4.11 -8.72 11.74
N LYS A 49 -4.68 -8.75 10.52
CA LYS A 49 -5.79 -9.63 10.16
C LYS A 49 -5.37 -11.08 10.33
N ASP A 50 -6.21 -11.86 11.01
CA ASP A 50 -5.96 -13.29 11.33
C ASP A 50 -4.70 -13.55 12.17
N THR A 51 -4.20 -12.55 12.90
CA THR A 51 -3.14 -12.73 13.91
C THR A 51 -3.72 -12.98 15.31
N ILE A 52 -2.97 -13.73 16.13
CA ILE A 52 -3.27 -13.93 17.55
C ILE A 52 -2.11 -13.42 18.40
N THR A 53 -2.39 -13.05 19.65
CA THR A 53 -1.34 -12.67 20.59
C THR A 53 -0.50 -13.88 20.99
N LEU A 54 0.71 -13.64 21.47
CA LEU A 54 1.58 -14.72 21.96
C LEU A 54 0.94 -15.49 23.12
N GLU A 55 0.24 -14.79 24.01
CA GLU A 55 -0.46 -15.41 25.14
C GLU A 55 -1.61 -16.30 24.68
N GLU A 56 -2.38 -15.86 23.68
CA GLU A 56 -3.43 -16.68 23.07
C GLU A 56 -2.85 -17.91 22.36
N ALA A 57 -1.70 -17.76 21.69
CA ALA A 57 -1.00 -18.89 21.06
C ALA A 57 -0.55 -19.95 22.09
N LYS A 58 0.02 -19.52 23.23
CA LYS A 58 0.41 -20.41 24.33
C LYS A 58 -0.80 -21.15 24.92
N ARG A 59 -1.90 -20.42 25.15
CA ARG A 59 -3.16 -21.00 25.66
C ARG A 59 -3.68 -22.10 24.73
N ARG A 60 -3.80 -21.81 23.43
CA ARG A 60 -4.28 -22.79 22.43
C ARG A 60 -3.38 -24.02 22.33
N HIS A 61 -2.06 -23.84 22.46
CA HIS A 61 -1.11 -24.95 22.47
C HIS A 61 -1.35 -25.87 23.68
N ALA A 62 -1.43 -25.31 24.89
CA ALA A 62 -1.68 -26.09 26.11
C ALA A 62 -3.02 -26.84 26.08
N GLU A 63 -4.07 -26.22 25.50
CA GLU A 63 -5.39 -26.84 25.38
C GLU A 63 -5.43 -28.02 24.42
N ARG A 64 -4.69 -27.93 23.31
CA ARG A 64 -4.73 -28.96 22.27
C ARG A 64 -3.68 -30.06 22.47
N TRP A 65 -2.64 -29.81 23.26
CA TRP A 65 -1.66 -30.79 23.69
C TRP A 65 -1.47 -30.73 25.22
N PRO A 66 -2.47 -31.17 25.99
CA PRO A 66 -2.29 -31.38 27.42
C PRO A 66 -1.29 -32.52 27.63
N GLU A 67 -0.30 -32.30 28.51
CA GLU A 67 0.65 -33.34 28.96
C GLU A 67 -0.05 -34.48 29.71
#